data_AF-A0A1G7N6K4-F1
#
_entry.id   AF-A0A1G7N6K4-F1
#
_cell.length_a   1.000
_cell.length_b   1.000
_cell.length_c   1.000
_cell.angle_alpha   90.00
_cell.angle_beta   90.00
_cell.angle_gamma   90.00
#
_symmetry.space_group_name_H-M   'P 1'
#
loop_
_entity.id
_entity.type
_entity.pdbx_description
1 polymer ?
#
loop_
_entity_poly.entity_id
_entity_poly.type
_entity_poly.pdbx_seq_one_letter_code
_entity_poly.pdbx_strand_id
1 'polypeptide(L)' 'MLRRKLIAEIADRIVDLRLDHPIRVGISGITASGKTTLANELAEELQCRQRRVITRISL' A
#
# COMPACT_ATOMS: atom_id res chain seq x y z
N MET A 1 -16.07 0.52 10.48
CA MET A 1 -15.28 1.11 9.36
C MET A 1 -14.62 -0.01 8.55
N LEU A 2 -15.17 -0.37 7.39
CA LEU A 2 -14.70 -1.51 6.59
C LEU A 2 -13.39 -1.22 5.83
N ARG A 3 -13.22 0.01 5.33
CA ARG A 3 -12.09 0.42 4.49
C ARG A 3 -10.72 0.23 5.17
N ARG A 4 -10.56 0.73 6.39
CA ARG A 4 -9.29 0.62 7.14
C ARG A 4 -8.90 -0.84 7.39
N LYS A 5 -9.89 -1.70 7.65
CA LYS A 5 -9.69 -3.14 7.83
C LYS A 5 -9.19 -3.81 6.54
N LEU A 6 -9.76 -3.45 5.40
CA LEU A 6 -9.32 -3.96 4.09
C LEU A 6 -7.88 -3.52 3.76
N ILE A 7 -7.53 -2.26 4.04
CA ILE A 7 -6.18 -1.75 3.80
C ILE A 7 -5.17 -2.45 4.71
N ALA A 8 -5.52 -2.66 5.99
CA ALA A 8 -4.70 -3.42 6.92
C ALA A 8 -4.48 -4.86 6.43
N GLU A 9 -5.52 -5.54 5.94
CA GLU A 9 -5.41 -6.90 5.40
C GLU A 9 -4.50 -6.94 4.15
N ILE A 10 -4.60 -5.95 3.27
CA ILE A 10 -3.70 -5.83 2.11
C ILE A 10 -2.26 -5.61 2.57
N ALA A 11 -2.04 -4.75 3.57
CA ALA A 11 -0.72 -4.49 4.12
C ALA A 11 -0.11 -5.75 4.75
N ASP A 12 -0.90 -6.52 5.51
CA ASP A 12 -0.46 -7.77 6.13
C ASP A 12 -0.04 -8.78 5.06
N ARG A 13 -0.86 -8.97 4.02
CA ARG A 13 -0.52 -9.83 2.87
C ARG A 13 0.76 -9.40 2.16
N ILE A 14 1.02 -8.10 2.04
CA ILE A 14 2.25 -7.58 1.42
C ILE A 14 3.46 -7.88 2.32
N VAL A 15 3.34 -7.74 3.64
CA VAL A 15 4.44 -8.00 4.59
C VAL A 15 4.76 -9.48 4.70
N ASP A 16 3.76 -10.36 4.56
CA ASP A 16 3.92 -11.81 4.59
C ASP A 16 4.66 -12.36 3.35
N LEU A 17 4.79 -11.57 2.28
CA LEU A 17 5.61 -11.92 1.13
C LEU A 17 7.09 -11.87 1.52
N ARG A 18 7.66 -13.04 1.79
CA ARG A 18 9.10 -13.22 2.01
C ARG A 18 9.82 -13.27 0.66
N LEU A 19 10.31 -12.12 0.24
CA LEU A 19 11.12 -11.94 -0.96
C LEU A 19 12.50 -11.43 -0.56
N ASP A 20 13.55 -11.93 -1.21
CA ASP A 20 14.94 -11.51 -0.96
C ASP A 20 15.26 -10.12 -1.53
N HIS A 21 14.27 -9.49 -2.18
CA HIS A 21 14.38 -8.17 -2.80
C HIS A 21 13.21 -7.25 -2.37
N PRO A 22 13.36 -5.92 -2.46
CA PRO A 22 12.28 -4.98 -2.17
C PRO A 22 11.01 -5.26 -2.98
N ILE A 23 9.85 -5.10 -2.35
CA ILE A 23 8.54 -5.28 -2.97
C ILE A 23 8.12 -3.98 -3.66
N ARG A 24 7.67 -4.07 -4.92
CA ARG A 24 7.07 -2.95 -5.65
C ARG A 24 5.58 -3.19 -5.81
N VAL A 25 4.76 -2.22 -5.40
CA VAL A 25 3.30 -2.30 -5.48
C VAL A 25 2.79 -1.21 -6.40
N GLY A 26 2.09 -1.61 -7.47
CA GLY A 26 1.42 -0.69 -8.39
C GLY A 26 -0.07 -0.58 -8.05
N ILE A 27 -0.61 0.64 -8.03
CA ILE A 27 -2.04 0.89 -7.83
C ILE A 27 -2.63 1.42 -9.13
N SER A 28 -3.51 0.63 -9.74
CA SER A 28 -4.17 0.95 -11.01
C SER A 28 -5.66 1.24 -10.83
N GLY A 29 -6.27 1.91 -11.80
CA GLY A 29 -7.65 2.39 -11.77
C GLY A 29 -7.86 3.65 -12.60
N ILE A 30 -9.12 4.04 -12.80
CA ILE A 30 -9.48 5.23 -13.60
C ILE A 30 -9.12 6.54 -12.88
N THR A 31 -8.96 7.65 -13.62
CA THR A 31 -8.69 8.96 -13.02
C THR A 31 -9.78 9.33 -12.01
N ALA A 32 -9.40 10.04 -10.94
CA ALA A 32 -10.27 10.40 -9.82
C ALA A 32 -10.90 9.22 -9.02
N SER A 33 -10.49 7.97 -9.24
CA SER A 33 -10.96 6.82 -8.46
C SER A 33 -10.39 6.71 -7.04
N GLY A 34 -9.63 7.71 -6.58
CA GLY A 34 -8.99 7.70 -5.26
C GLY A 34 -7.70 6.88 -5.16
N LYS A 35 -7.05 6.51 -6.27
CA LYS A 35 -5.77 5.76 -6.26
C LYS A 35 -4.69 6.42 -5.41
N THR A 36 -4.56 7.75 -5.51
CA THR A 36 -3.62 8.53 -4.72
C THR A 36 -3.92 8.44 -3.23
N THR A 37 -5.19 8.52 -2.86
CA THR A 37 -5.63 8.36 -1.47
C THR A 37 -5.33 6.95 -0.97
N LEU A 38 -5.63 5.91 -1.76
CA LEU A 38 -5.33 4.53 -1.40
C LEU A 38 -3.82 4.30 -1.27
N ALA A 39 -3.00 4.88 -2.15
CA ALA A 39 -1.55 4.79 -2.09
C ALA A 39 -0.99 5.37 -0.79
N ASN A 40 -1.50 6.54 -0.38
CA ASN A 40 -1.07 7.19 0.85
C ASN A 40 -1.53 6.41 2.09
N GLU A 41 -2.79 6.00 2.16
CA GLU A 41 -3.33 5.21 3.28
C GLU A 41 -2.59 3.87 3.44
N LEU A 42 -2.30 3.18 2.32
CA LEU A 42 -1.55 1.94 2.36
C LEU A 42 -0.09 2.17 2.78
N ALA A 43 0.52 3.26 2.35
CA ALA A 43 1.88 3.61 2.73
C ALA A 43 2.01 3.91 4.23
N GLU A 44 1.06 4.65 4.81
CA GLU A 44 0.98 4.90 6.25
C GLU A 44 0.87 3.59 7.03
N GLU A 45 -0.02 2.69 6.62
CA GLU A 45 -0.21 1.38 7.26
C GLU A 45 1.04 0.49 7.16
N LEU A 46 1.76 0.52 6.05
CA LEU A 46 3.02 -0.23 5.87
C LEU A 46 4.18 0.37 6.68
N GLN A 47 4.22 1.70 6.84
CA GLN A 47 5.20 2.38 7.70
C GLN A 47 5.01 2.04 9.18
N CYS A 48 3.75 1.98 9.64
CA CYS A 48 3.42 1.54 11.01
C CYS A 48 3.94 0.13 11.33
N ARG A 49 4.09 -0.73 10.31
CA ARG A 49 4.65 -2.09 10.42
C ARG A 49 6.18 -2.14 10.31
N GLN A 50 6.86 -1.02 10.54
CA GLN A 50 8.33 -0.87 10.52
C GLN A 50 9.01 -1.27 9.20
N ARG A 51 8.33 -1.07 8.06
CA ARG A 51 8.95 -1.22 6.73
C ARG A 51 9.35 0.13 6.18
N ARG A 52 10.56 0.21 5.61
CA ARG A 52 10.96 1.36 4.78
C ARG A 52 10.15 1.32 3.50
N VAL A 53 9.11 2.14 3.44
CA VAL A 53 8.26 2.31 2.26
C VAL A 53 8.77 3.49 1.45
N ILE A 54 9.03 3.27 0.16
CA ILE A 54 9.28 4.35 -0.80
C ILE A 54 8.03 4.45 -1.68
N THR A 55 7.25 5.50 -1.50
CA THR A 55 6.10 5.79 -2.37
C THR A 55 6.57 6.60 -3.57
N ARG A 56 6.26 6.10 -4.78
CA ARG A 56 6.40 6.87 -6.01
C ARG A 56 5.05 6.86 -6.72
N ILE A 57 4.42 8.03 -6.77
CA ILE A 57 3.18 8.22 -7.51
C ILE A 57 3.57 8.71 -8.91
N SER A 58 3.16 7.97 -9.93
CA SER A 58 3.22 8.44 -11.33
C SER A 58 1.77 8.71 -11.74
N LEU A 59 1.47 9.96 -12.10
CA LEU A 59 0.14 10.41 -12.51
C LEU A 59 -0.21 9.90 -13.91
#